data_AF-C4IE13-F1
#
_entry.id   AF-C4IE13-F1
#
_cell.length_a   1.000
_cell.length_b   1.000
_cell.length_c   1.000
_cell.angle_alpha   90.00
_cell.angle_beta   90.00
_cell.angle_gamma   90.00
#
_symmetry.space_group_name_H-M   'P 1'
#
loop_
_entity.id
_entity.type
_entity.pdbx_description
1 polymer ?
#
loop_
_entity_poly.entity_id
_entity_poly.type
_entity_poly.pdbx_seq_one_letter_code
_entity_poly.pdbx_strand_id
1 'polypeptide(L)'
;MNFAYYIFLLLIIFLCFFTIKRNLLVSPKKIKIYFTIVIALLLIRHLGLVSLCILESSKYIYYLKSIIYLDNIAVPLIVLAVTYVYSRAEKLKFTGSYFILAAVLLVYSSIIYMSKVMVNVSNIYGFIMSINNEIVISMFSLILLGIMLIINVLLLDRQYVNKKGIWFIIIAIMAVMIEKVIILGGIRVFPYSVIGELIFIIIINFVLNGFKKIK
;
A
#
# COMPACT_ATOMS: atom_id res chain seq x y z
N MET A 1 -17.15 11.64 16.82
CA MET A 1 -15.79 11.24 16.40
C MET A 1 -15.49 9.82 16.84
N ASN A 2 -15.09 8.94 15.92
CA ASN A 2 -14.80 7.54 16.23
C ASN A 2 -13.33 7.36 16.69
N PHE A 3 -13.08 7.39 18.01
CA PHE A 3 -11.74 7.29 18.60
C PHE A 3 -10.94 6.07 18.13
N ALA A 4 -11.60 4.94 17.87
CA ALA A 4 -10.93 3.73 17.40
C ALA A 4 -10.21 3.97 16.05
N TYR A 5 -10.83 4.70 15.13
CA TYR A 5 -10.24 4.99 13.82
C TYR A 5 -8.95 5.81 13.93
N TYR A 6 -8.90 6.81 14.82
CA TYR A 6 -7.70 7.61 15.04
C TYR A 6 -6.56 6.80 15.66
N ILE A 7 -6.88 5.94 16.62
CA ILE A 7 -5.90 5.02 17.24
C ILE A 7 -5.32 4.11 16.16
N PHE A 8 -6.15 3.58 15.25
CA PHE A 8 -5.69 2.76 14.13
C PHE A 8 -4.77 3.53 13.18
N LEU A 9 -5.12 4.76 12.79
CA LEU A 9 -4.27 5.59 11.93
C LEU A 9 -2.91 5.87 12.57
N LEU A 10 -2.90 6.27 13.85
CA LEU A 10 -1.66 6.53 14.61
C LEU A 10 -0.81 5.28 14.77
N LEU A 11 -1.44 4.13 15.02
CA LEU A 11 -0.77 2.84 15.10
C LEU A 11 -0.07 2.51 13.78
N ILE A 12 -0.71 2.73 12.64
CA ILE A 12 -0.09 2.47 11.34
C ILE A 12 1.06 3.44 11.06
N ILE A 13 0.91 4.73 11.40
CA ILE A 13 2.00 5.71 11.28
C ILE A 13 3.22 5.26 12.09
N PHE A 14 3.00 4.87 13.35
CA PHE A 14 4.06 4.37 14.22
C PHE A 14 4.75 3.13 13.63
N LEU A 15 3.97 2.15 13.15
CA LEU A 15 4.51 0.96 12.51
C LEU A 15 5.30 1.29 11.24
N CYS A 16 4.84 2.23 10.41
CA CYS A 16 5.57 2.68 9.22
C CYS A 16 6.94 3.27 9.60
N PHE A 17 7.01 4.16 10.60
CA PHE A 17 8.28 4.71 11.08
C PHE A 17 9.22 3.62 11.59
N PHE A 18 8.69 2.68 12.39
CA PHE A 18 9.48 1.56 12.89
C PHE A 18 10.02 0.68 11.76
N THR A 19 9.19 0.35 10.77
CA THR A 19 9.58 -0.45 9.61
C THR A 19 10.60 0.26 8.74
N ILE A 20 10.49 1.58 8.52
CA ILE A 20 11.50 2.38 7.80
C ILE A 20 12.84 2.32 8.53
N LYS A 21 12.87 2.62 9.83
CA LYS A 21 14.09 2.58 10.64
C LYS A 21 14.77 1.22 10.54
N ARG A 22 13.97 0.15 10.62
CA ARG A 22 14.50 -1.21 10.52
C ARG A 22 14.99 -1.55 9.12
N ASN A 23 14.26 -1.16 8.08
CA ASN A 23 14.66 -1.33 6.69
C ASN A 23 16.02 -0.70 6.43
N LEU A 24 16.27 0.51 6.94
CA LEU A 24 17.56 1.20 6.78
C LEU A 24 18.73 0.44 7.42
N LEU A 25 18.51 -0.35 8.47
CA LEU A 25 19.55 -1.12 9.15
C LEU A 25 19.86 -2.44 8.45
N VAL A 26 18.84 -3.21 8.02
CA VAL A 26 19.03 -4.62 7.64
C VAL A 26 19.02 -4.91 6.14
N SER A 27 18.39 -4.04 5.33
CA SER A 27 18.17 -4.37 3.91
C SER A 27 19.41 -4.10 3.04
N PRO A 28 19.63 -4.88 1.96
CA PRO A 28 20.65 -4.57 0.96
C PRO A 28 20.37 -3.24 0.25
N LYS A 29 21.41 -2.47 -0.12
CA LYS A 29 21.29 -1.12 -0.71
C LYS A 29 20.23 -1.00 -1.82
N LYS A 30 20.16 -1.99 -2.72
CA LYS A 30 19.22 -2.00 -3.87
C LYS A 30 17.75 -2.10 -3.46
N ILE A 31 17.44 -2.88 -2.42
CA ILE A 31 16.06 -3.12 -1.95
C ILE A 31 15.69 -2.06 -0.90
N LYS A 32 16.69 -1.59 -0.14
CA LYS A 32 16.57 -0.54 0.88
C LYS A 32 15.84 0.68 0.36
N ILE A 33 16.33 1.26 -0.73
CA ILE A 33 15.78 2.49 -1.31
C ILE A 33 14.33 2.27 -1.72
N TYR A 34 14.06 1.16 -2.41
CA TYR A 34 12.71 0.84 -2.87
C TYR A 34 11.72 0.65 -1.71
N PHE A 35 12.05 -0.15 -0.70
CA PHE A 35 11.16 -0.30 0.47
C PHE A 35 10.95 1.03 1.18
N THR A 36 11.99 1.86 1.32
CA THR A 36 11.84 3.19 1.93
C THR A 36 10.87 4.06 1.14
N ILE A 37 10.96 4.09 -0.20
CA ILE A 37 10.03 4.85 -1.05
C ILE A 37 8.60 4.36 -0.86
N VAL A 38 8.38 3.04 -0.95
CA VAL A 38 7.03 2.48 -0.91
C VAL A 38 6.39 2.61 0.48
N ILE A 39 7.16 2.41 1.57
CA ILE A 39 6.64 2.65 2.92
C ILE A 39 6.42 4.14 3.15
N ALA A 40 7.23 5.03 2.57
CA ALA A 40 7.00 6.46 2.64
C ALA A 40 5.70 6.88 1.94
N LEU A 41 5.31 6.24 0.82
CA LEU A 41 4.00 6.48 0.19
C LEU A 41 2.85 6.14 1.16
N LEU A 42 2.93 5.01 1.87
CA LEU A 42 1.95 4.67 2.91
C LEU A 42 1.96 5.69 4.05
N LEU A 43 3.14 6.11 4.51
CA LEU A 43 3.26 7.08 5.60
C LEU A 43 2.62 8.43 5.22
N ILE A 44 2.92 8.94 4.03
CA ILE A 44 2.36 10.20 3.50
C ILE A 44 0.84 10.11 3.41
N ARG A 45 0.29 8.98 2.96
CA ARG A 45 -1.16 8.73 2.94
C ARG A 45 -1.79 8.86 4.32
N HIS A 46 -1.23 8.18 5.33
CA HIS A 46 -1.82 8.18 6.67
C HIS A 46 -1.71 9.54 7.35
N LEU A 47 -0.63 10.29 7.11
CA LEU A 47 -0.55 11.70 7.52
C LEU A 47 -1.64 12.54 6.86
N GLY A 48 -1.92 12.29 5.56
CA GLY A 48 -3.01 12.95 4.85
C GLY A 48 -4.40 12.56 5.38
N LEU A 49 -4.61 11.32 5.81
CA LEU A 49 -5.86 10.90 6.44
C LEU A 49 -6.05 11.55 7.81
N VAL A 50 -4.99 11.67 8.62
CA VAL A 50 -5.03 12.37 9.90
C VAL A 50 -5.33 13.86 9.69
N SER A 51 -4.75 14.49 8.66
CA SER A 51 -5.02 15.91 8.40
C SER A 51 -6.48 16.17 8.01
N LEU A 52 -7.14 15.29 7.25
CA LEU A 52 -8.58 15.41 6.96
C LEU A 52 -9.47 15.40 8.20
N CYS A 53 -9.01 14.71 9.23
CA CYS A 53 -9.75 14.61 10.48
C CYS A 53 -9.58 15.83 11.38
N ILE A 54 -8.54 16.65 11.17
CA ILE A 54 -8.21 17.83 11.98
C ILE A 54 -8.62 19.13 11.26
N LEU A 55 -8.52 19.17 9.93
CA LEU A 55 -8.83 20.35 9.15
C LEU A 55 -10.29 20.76 9.31
N GLU A 56 -10.53 22.05 9.53
CA GLU A 56 -11.87 22.66 9.59
C GLU A 56 -12.24 23.36 8.28
N SER A 57 -11.25 23.75 7.47
CA SER A 57 -11.45 24.51 6.24
C SER A 57 -11.36 23.65 4.97
N SER A 58 -12.35 23.79 4.09
CA SER A 58 -12.49 22.99 2.87
C SER A 58 -11.44 23.32 1.79
N LYS A 59 -10.75 24.46 1.88
CA LYS A 59 -9.82 24.94 0.84
C LYS A 59 -8.57 24.07 0.70
N TYR A 60 -8.01 23.57 1.82
CA TYR A 60 -6.80 22.74 1.80
C TYR A 60 -7.07 21.27 1.47
N ILE A 61 -8.33 20.85 1.55
CA ILE A 61 -8.75 19.46 1.32
C ILE A 61 -8.54 19.04 -0.12
N TYR A 62 -8.73 19.94 -1.09
CA TYR A 62 -8.55 19.61 -2.50
C TYR A 62 -7.13 19.17 -2.87
N TYR A 63 -6.10 19.66 -2.18
CA TYR A 63 -4.71 19.25 -2.40
C TYR A 63 -4.39 17.85 -1.85
N LEU A 64 -5.15 17.40 -0.84
CA LEU A 64 -4.98 16.09 -0.21
C LEU A 64 -5.48 14.94 -1.08
N LYS A 65 -6.22 15.23 -2.17
CA LYS A 65 -6.73 14.26 -3.12
C LYS A 65 -5.66 13.26 -3.57
N SER A 66 -4.50 13.75 -4.01
CA SER A 66 -3.42 12.90 -4.53
C SER A 66 -2.78 12.03 -3.46
N ILE A 67 -2.98 12.35 -2.19
CA ILE A 67 -2.35 11.69 -1.05
C ILE A 67 -3.21 10.53 -0.54
N ILE A 68 -4.53 10.67 -0.55
CA ILE A 68 -5.45 9.69 0.07
C ILE A 68 -5.51 8.37 -0.68
N TYR A 69 -5.45 8.43 -2.01
CA TYR A 69 -5.59 7.25 -2.85
C TYR A 69 -4.26 6.53 -3.11
N LEU A 70 -3.18 6.91 -2.42
CA LEU A 70 -1.85 6.32 -2.60
C LEU A 70 -1.79 4.82 -2.25
N ASP A 71 -2.74 4.28 -1.47
CA ASP A 71 -2.79 2.84 -1.20
C ASP A 71 -2.98 2.00 -2.46
N ASN A 72 -3.71 2.56 -3.45
CA ASN A 72 -3.96 1.90 -4.73
C ASN A 72 -2.69 1.56 -5.49
N ILE A 73 -1.60 2.28 -5.23
CA ILE A 73 -0.27 1.98 -5.81
C ILE A 73 0.70 1.41 -4.78
N ALA A 74 0.67 1.87 -3.54
CA ALA A 74 1.62 1.46 -2.53
C ALA A 74 1.50 -0.04 -2.25
N VAL A 75 0.28 -0.56 -2.08
CA VAL A 75 0.06 -1.97 -1.77
C VAL A 75 0.57 -2.90 -2.89
N PRO A 76 0.20 -2.72 -4.18
CA PRO A 76 0.81 -3.50 -5.27
C PRO A 76 2.34 -3.41 -5.34
N LEU A 77 2.92 -2.23 -5.09
CA LEU A 77 4.37 -2.05 -5.10
C LEU A 77 5.06 -2.76 -3.93
N ILE A 78 4.41 -2.85 -2.76
CA ILE A 78 4.88 -3.68 -1.64
C ILE A 78 4.90 -5.14 -2.05
N VAL A 79 3.77 -5.64 -2.59
CA VAL A 79 3.67 -7.03 -3.06
C VAL A 79 4.84 -7.35 -3.98
N LEU A 80 5.12 -6.51 -4.97
CA LEU A 80 6.23 -6.69 -5.90
C LEU A 80 7.60 -6.80 -5.23
N ALA A 81 7.89 -5.97 -4.22
CA ALA A 81 9.16 -6.06 -3.50
C ALA A 81 9.25 -7.33 -2.64
N VAL A 82 8.17 -7.69 -1.96
CA VAL A 82 8.11 -8.86 -1.08
C VAL A 82 8.20 -10.15 -1.90
N THR A 83 7.50 -10.23 -3.04
CA THR A 83 7.61 -11.37 -3.97
C THR A 83 9.02 -11.56 -4.48
N TYR A 84 9.68 -10.46 -4.88
CA TYR A 84 11.08 -10.51 -5.32
C TYR A 84 11.99 -11.10 -4.24
N VAL A 85 11.84 -10.66 -2.98
CA VAL A 85 12.67 -11.16 -1.88
C VAL A 85 12.43 -12.66 -1.63
N TYR A 86 11.18 -13.12 -1.64
CA TYR A 86 10.86 -14.54 -1.43
C TYR A 86 11.18 -15.43 -2.62
N SER A 87 11.20 -14.88 -3.83
CA SER A 87 11.61 -15.63 -5.03
C SER A 87 13.10 -16.01 -5.00
N ARG A 88 13.95 -15.30 -4.24
CA ARG A 88 15.41 -15.54 -4.13
C ARG A 88 16.12 -15.82 -5.47
N ALA A 89 15.62 -15.25 -6.56
CA ALA A 89 16.16 -15.54 -7.88
C ALA A 89 17.47 -14.78 -8.06
N GLU A 90 18.61 -15.47 -7.87
CA GLU A 90 19.95 -14.89 -7.96
C GLU A 90 20.24 -14.20 -9.31
N LYS A 91 19.54 -14.62 -10.38
CA LYS A 91 19.69 -14.07 -11.74
C LYS A 91 18.80 -12.87 -12.04
N LEU A 92 17.71 -12.63 -11.29
CA LEU A 92 16.79 -11.54 -11.58
C LEU A 92 17.31 -10.23 -11.01
N LYS A 93 17.52 -9.22 -11.85
CA LYS A 93 17.93 -7.89 -11.41
C LYS A 93 16.73 -7.12 -10.88
N PHE A 94 16.81 -6.64 -9.64
CA PHE A 94 15.80 -5.74 -9.03
C PHE A 94 15.62 -4.40 -9.77
N THR A 95 16.45 -4.07 -10.75
CA THR A 95 16.34 -2.85 -11.56
C THR A 95 15.00 -2.76 -12.29
N GLY A 96 14.43 -3.90 -12.72
CA GLY A 96 13.10 -3.94 -13.35
C GLY A 96 11.99 -3.39 -12.44
N SER A 97 12.09 -3.62 -11.13
CA SER A 97 11.12 -3.13 -10.14
C SER A 97 11.04 -1.61 -10.10
N TYR A 98 12.15 -0.91 -10.32
CA TYR A 98 12.16 0.56 -10.37
C TYR A 98 11.44 1.11 -11.61
N PHE A 99 11.56 0.44 -12.76
CA PHE A 99 10.80 0.81 -13.96
C PHE A 99 9.29 0.61 -13.74
N ILE A 100 8.90 -0.49 -13.09
CA ILE A 100 7.50 -0.73 -12.74
C ILE A 100 6.97 0.33 -11.77
N LEU A 101 7.77 0.70 -10.75
CA LEU A 101 7.42 1.78 -9.83
C LEU A 101 7.19 3.11 -10.55
N ALA A 102 8.08 3.49 -11.46
CA ALA A 102 7.92 4.71 -12.24
C ALA A 102 6.67 4.67 -13.14
N ALA A 103 6.44 3.56 -13.82
CA ALA A 103 5.26 3.39 -14.68
C ALA A 103 3.95 3.47 -13.89
N VAL A 104 3.86 2.78 -12.74
CA VAL A 104 2.68 2.80 -11.87
C VAL A 104 2.42 4.20 -11.32
N LEU A 105 3.46 4.95 -10.94
CA LEU A 105 3.34 6.33 -10.48
C LEU A 105 2.83 7.27 -11.58
N LEU A 106 3.29 7.10 -12.82
CA LEU A 106 2.82 7.88 -13.96
C LEU A 106 1.33 7.63 -14.22
N VAL A 107 0.92 6.36 -14.33
CA VAL A 107 -0.49 6.00 -14.56
C VAL A 107 -1.38 6.53 -13.43
N TYR A 108 -0.97 6.38 -12.17
CA TYR A 108 -1.68 6.93 -11.03
C TYR A 108 -1.87 8.44 -11.11
N SER A 109 -0.78 9.16 -11.41
CA SER A 109 -0.80 10.62 -11.52
C SER A 109 -1.74 11.08 -12.64
N SER A 110 -1.77 10.37 -13.78
CA SER A 110 -2.71 10.64 -14.88
C SER A 110 -4.17 10.44 -14.45
N ILE A 111 -4.50 9.32 -13.79
CA ILE A 111 -5.88 9.05 -13.31
C ILE A 111 -6.32 10.11 -12.29
N ILE A 112 -5.44 10.47 -11.36
CA ILE A 112 -5.73 11.50 -10.36
C ILE A 112 -5.88 12.86 -11.02
N TYR A 113 -5.05 13.24 -11.98
CA TYR A 113 -5.17 14.54 -12.65
C TYR A 113 -6.53 14.70 -13.35
N MET A 114 -7.03 13.65 -14.01
CA MET A 114 -8.30 13.69 -14.75
C MET A 114 -9.56 13.60 -13.87
N SER A 115 -9.42 13.17 -12.61
CA SER A 115 -10.57 12.98 -11.73
C SER A 115 -11.04 14.30 -11.10
N LYS A 116 -12.33 14.43 -10.78
CA LYS A 116 -12.86 15.54 -9.94
C LYS A 116 -13.05 15.06 -8.51
N VAL A 117 -12.89 15.97 -7.55
CA VAL A 117 -13.03 15.70 -6.10
C VAL A 117 -14.43 16.10 -5.65
N MET A 118 -15.06 15.22 -4.87
CA MET A 118 -16.28 15.49 -4.13
C MET A 118 -15.97 15.32 -2.64
N VAL A 119 -16.21 16.38 -1.87
CA VAL A 119 -15.93 16.41 -0.42
C VAL A 119 -17.27 16.32 0.33
N ASN A 120 -17.42 15.28 1.15
CA ASN A 120 -18.56 15.10 2.04
C ASN A 120 -18.11 15.28 3.49
N VAL A 121 -18.94 15.92 4.31
CA VAL A 121 -18.67 16.10 5.74
C VAL A 121 -19.41 15.03 6.53
N SER A 122 -18.69 14.30 7.38
CA SER A 122 -19.25 13.31 8.30
C SER A 122 -18.98 13.72 9.75
N ASN A 123 -20.02 13.68 10.59
CA ASN A 123 -19.90 13.94 12.03
C ASN A 123 -19.06 12.88 12.78
N ILE A 124 -18.81 11.72 12.14
CA ILE A 124 -18.09 10.59 12.74
C ILE A 124 -16.61 10.60 12.38
N TYR A 125 -16.29 10.88 11.11
CA TYR A 125 -14.94 10.73 10.53
C TYR A 125 -14.29 12.04 10.06
N GLY A 126 -15.00 13.17 10.17
CA GLY A 126 -14.55 14.46 9.62
C GLY A 126 -14.82 14.54 8.12
N PHE A 127 -13.87 15.13 7.37
CA PHE A 127 -14.00 15.24 5.92
C PHE A 127 -13.70 13.90 5.22
N ILE A 128 -14.67 13.43 4.45
CA ILE A 128 -14.54 12.27 3.58
C ILE A 128 -14.42 12.76 2.15
N MET A 129 -13.35 12.36 1.47
CA MET A 129 -13.15 12.63 0.06
C MET A 129 -13.53 11.42 -0.78
N SER A 130 -14.26 11.71 -1.85
CA SER A 130 -14.55 10.78 -2.93
C SER A 130 -14.08 11.41 -4.24
N ILE A 131 -13.65 10.58 -5.18
CA ILE A 131 -13.31 11.02 -6.53
C ILE A 131 -14.29 10.41 -7.52
N ASN A 132 -14.66 11.15 -8.56
CA ASN A 132 -15.59 10.63 -9.57
C ASN A 132 -15.07 9.33 -10.22
N ASN A 133 -13.76 9.20 -10.36
CA ASN A 133 -13.10 8.04 -10.97
C ASN A 133 -12.62 7.03 -9.90
N GLU A 134 -13.28 6.92 -8.74
CA GLU A 134 -12.90 5.99 -7.66
C GLU A 134 -12.95 4.54 -8.13
N ILE A 135 -13.91 4.21 -9.00
CA ILE A 135 -14.03 2.89 -9.62
C ILE A 135 -12.80 2.61 -10.49
N VAL A 136 -12.39 3.57 -11.33
CA VAL A 136 -11.27 3.40 -12.27
C VAL A 136 -9.96 3.14 -11.51
N ILE A 137 -9.68 3.92 -10.45
CA ILE A 137 -8.45 3.75 -9.68
C ILE A 137 -8.43 2.45 -8.89
N SER A 138 -9.58 2.04 -8.36
CA SER A 138 -9.73 0.79 -7.63
C SER A 138 -9.56 -0.41 -8.57
N MET A 139 -10.17 -0.37 -9.76
CA MET A 139 -10.01 -1.40 -10.79
C MET A 139 -8.56 -1.51 -11.27
N PHE A 140 -7.88 -0.39 -11.47
CA PHE A 140 -6.45 -0.38 -11.78
C PHE A 140 -5.63 -1.11 -10.70
N SER A 141 -5.91 -0.84 -9.42
CA SER A 141 -5.24 -1.52 -8.31
C SER A 141 -5.56 -3.01 -8.24
N LEU A 142 -6.82 -3.41 -8.52
CA LEU A 142 -7.25 -4.80 -8.54
C LEU A 142 -6.59 -5.59 -9.68
N ILE A 143 -6.44 -4.99 -10.86
CA ILE A 143 -5.73 -5.60 -11.99
C ILE A 143 -4.26 -5.84 -11.61
N LEU A 144 -3.59 -4.84 -11.03
CA LEU A 144 -2.21 -4.99 -10.56
C LEU A 144 -2.09 -6.10 -9.51
N LEU A 145 -2.98 -6.15 -8.52
CA LEU A 145 -3.00 -7.20 -7.51
C LEU A 145 -3.29 -8.59 -8.11
N GLY A 146 -4.19 -8.68 -9.08
CA GLY A 146 -4.51 -9.92 -9.79
C GLY A 146 -3.32 -10.46 -10.57
N ILE A 147 -2.60 -9.60 -11.30
CA ILE A 147 -1.34 -9.97 -11.97
C ILE A 147 -0.32 -10.48 -10.95
N MET A 148 -0.16 -9.77 -9.83
CA MET A 148 0.76 -10.20 -8.77
C MET A 148 0.34 -11.52 -8.11
N LEU A 149 -0.96 -11.78 -7.97
CA LEU A 149 -1.49 -13.04 -7.44
C LEU A 149 -1.09 -14.20 -8.36
N ILE A 150 -1.32 -14.07 -9.67
CA ILE A 150 -0.94 -15.09 -10.67
C ILE A 150 0.57 -15.35 -10.61
N ILE A 151 1.40 -14.28 -10.57
CA ILE A 151 2.85 -14.41 -10.45
C ILE A 151 3.24 -15.20 -9.19
N ASN A 152 2.62 -14.90 -8.05
CA ASN A 152 2.90 -15.62 -6.80
C ASN A 152 2.53 -17.10 -6.87
N VAL A 153 1.38 -17.42 -7.48
CA VAL A 153 0.95 -18.81 -7.66
C VAL A 153 1.96 -19.56 -8.52
N LEU A 154 2.39 -19.00 -9.65
CA LEU A 154 3.40 -19.59 -10.53
C LEU A 154 4.78 -19.77 -9.86
N LEU A 155 5.11 -18.93 -8.88
CA LEU A 155 6.36 -19.04 -8.13
C LEU A 155 6.37 -20.20 -7.12
N LEU A 156 5.21 -20.75 -6.72
CA LEU A 156 5.13 -21.88 -5.78
C LEU A 156 5.74 -23.17 -6.34
N ASP A 157 5.70 -23.34 -7.67
CA ASP A 157 6.23 -24.51 -8.36
C ASP A 157 7.77 -24.52 -8.44
N ARG A 158 8.42 -23.38 -8.16
CA ARG A 158 9.88 -23.27 -8.24
C ARG A 158 10.57 -23.83 -6.99
N GLN A 159 11.71 -24.50 -7.21
CA GLN A 159 12.43 -25.26 -6.17
C GLN A 159 13.12 -24.38 -5.11
N TYR A 160 13.64 -23.21 -5.48
CA TYR A 160 14.47 -22.36 -4.59
C TYR A 160 13.73 -21.20 -3.93
N VAL A 161 12.40 -21.27 -3.91
CA VAL A 161 11.53 -20.19 -3.44
C VAL A 161 11.08 -20.41 -1.99
N ASN A 162 10.93 -19.33 -1.22
CA ASN A 162 10.32 -19.41 0.11
C ASN A 162 8.81 -19.66 0.01
N LYS A 163 8.40 -20.94 -0.11
CA LYS A 163 7.00 -21.34 -0.29
C LYS A 163 6.07 -20.84 0.82
N LYS A 164 6.50 -20.89 2.08
CA LYS A 164 5.71 -20.38 3.22
C LYS A 164 5.45 -18.88 3.10
N GLY A 165 6.49 -18.12 2.74
CA GLY A 165 6.39 -16.69 2.52
C GLY A 165 5.43 -16.34 1.38
N ILE A 166 5.53 -17.04 0.26
CA ILE A 166 4.63 -16.82 -0.89
C ILE A 166 3.17 -17.16 -0.56
N TRP A 167 2.92 -18.28 0.12
CA TRP A 167 1.55 -18.60 0.60
C TRP A 167 0.96 -17.48 1.44
N PHE A 168 1.75 -16.89 2.33
CA PHE A 168 1.32 -15.77 3.17
C PHE A 168 1.00 -14.51 2.33
N ILE A 169 1.78 -14.24 1.28
CA ILE A 169 1.49 -13.15 0.32
C ILE A 169 0.18 -13.42 -0.42
N ILE A 170 -0.06 -14.64 -0.91
CA ILE A 170 -1.28 -14.97 -1.67
C ILE A 170 -2.52 -14.72 -0.82
N ILE A 171 -2.52 -15.21 0.42
CA ILE A 171 -3.63 -15.00 1.37
C ILE A 171 -3.83 -13.50 1.63
N ALA A 172 -2.75 -12.74 1.81
CA ALA A 172 -2.83 -11.31 2.02
C ALA A 172 -3.36 -10.54 0.81
N ILE A 173 -2.93 -10.89 -0.42
CA ILE A 173 -3.47 -10.30 -1.64
C ILE A 173 -4.97 -10.57 -1.74
N MET A 174 -5.41 -11.80 -1.48
CA MET A 174 -6.83 -12.15 -1.49
C MET A 174 -7.62 -11.33 -0.47
N ALA A 175 -7.11 -11.19 0.76
CA ALA A 175 -7.76 -10.37 1.79
C ALA A 175 -7.94 -8.91 1.36
N VAL A 176 -6.90 -8.30 0.76
CA VAL A 176 -6.98 -6.91 0.26
C VAL A 176 -7.90 -6.79 -0.95
N MET A 177 -7.89 -7.76 -1.87
CA MET A 177 -8.83 -7.77 -2.99
C MET A 177 -10.28 -7.84 -2.50
N ILE A 178 -10.57 -8.69 -1.52
CA ILE A 178 -11.90 -8.79 -0.90
C ILE A 178 -12.30 -7.46 -0.25
N GLU A 179 -11.41 -6.84 0.54
CA GLU A 179 -11.67 -5.53 1.16
C GLU A 179 -12.01 -4.48 0.10
N LYS A 180 -11.24 -4.42 -1.01
CA LYS A 180 -11.51 -3.46 -2.09
C LYS A 180 -12.83 -3.72 -2.82
N VAL A 181 -13.18 -4.97 -3.07
CA VAL A 181 -14.46 -5.32 -3.70
C VAL A 181 -15.64 -4.96 -2.78
N ILE A 182 -15.52 -5.20 -1.48
CA ILE A 182 -16.54 -4.82 -0.49
C ILE A 182 -16.73 -3.30 -0.44
N ILE A 183 -15.64 -2.53 -0.43
CA ILE A 183 -15.67 -1.06 -0.45
C ILE A 183 -16.31 -0.55 -1.76
N LEU A 184 -15.99 -1.15 -2.90
CA LEU A 184 -16.63 -0.85 -4.19
C LEU A 184 -18.12 -1.19 -4.21
N GLY A 185 -18.52 -2.25 -3.50
CA GLY A 185 -19.91 -2.63 -3.28
C GLY A 185 -20.68 -1.72 -2.32
N GLY A 186 -20.05 -0.66 -1.80
CA GLY A 186 -20.67 0.35 -0.95
C GLY A 186 -20.62 0.05 0.55
N ILE A 187 -20.10 -1.11 0.96
CA ILE A 187 -19.99 -1.49 2.37
C ILE A 187 -18.65 -0.98 2.90
N ARG A 188 -18.68 0.06 3.73
CA ARG A 188 -17.49 0.71 4.28
C ARG A 188 -17.42 0.51 5.79
N VAL A 189 -16.59 -0.43 6.25
CA VAL A 189 -16.27 -0.60 7.69
C VAL A 189 -15.51 0.64 8.20
N PHE A 190 -14.57 1.11 7.40
CA PHE A 190 -13.89 2.39 7.54
C PHE A 190 -14.10 3.22 6.27
N PRO A 191 -14.02 4.56 6.34
CA PRO A 191 -14.22 5.42 5.17
C PRO A 191 -13.23 5.11 4.03
N TYR A 192 -12.06 4.59 4.37
CA TYR A 192 -10.99 4.17 3.45
C TYR A 192 -10.49 2.76 3.80
N SER A 193 -9.83 2.10 2.85
CA SER A 193 -9.14 0.82 3.11
C SER A 193 -7.95 1.04 4.04
N VAL A 194 -7.86 0.24 5.10
CA VAL A 194 -6.84 0.37 6.16
C VAL A 194 -6.33 -1.00 6.60
N ILE A 195 -7.19 -2.03 6.54
CA ILE A 195 -6.88 -3.37 7.03
C ILE A 195 -5.77 -3.99 6.16
N GLY A 196 -5.89 -3.88 4.84
CA GLY A 196 -4.88 -4.38 3.91
C GLY A 196 -3.49 -3.80 4.11
N GLU A 197 -3.38 -2.52 4.42
CA GLU A 197 -2.09 -1.87 4.66
C GLU A 197 -1.41 -2.39 5.93
N LEU A 198 -2.20 -2.61 6.98
CA LEU A 198 -1.70 -3.20 8.22
C LEU A 198 -1.12 -4.60 7.95
N ILE A 199 -1.84 -5.44 7.20
CA ILE A 199 -1.37 -6.77 6.80
C ILE A 199 -0.03 -6.67 6.06
N PHE A 200 0.09 -5.75 5.10
CA PHE A 200 1.33 -5.61 4.32
C PHE A 200 2.50 -5.03 5.11
N ILE A 201 2.27 -4.15 6.08
CA ILE A 201 3.33 -3.69 7.00
C ILE A 201 3.85 -4.85 7.84
N ILE A 202 2.96 -5.72 8.34
CA ILE A 202 3.34 -6.95 9.05
C ILE A 202 4.19 -7.86 8.14
N ILE A 203 3.78 -8.04 6.89
CA ILE A 203 4.51 -8.87 5.91
C ILE A 203 5.90 -8.30 5.63
N ILE A 204 6.02 -7.01 5.35
CA ILE A 204 7.33 -6.36 5.19
C ILE A 204 8.17 -6.63 6.43
N ASN A 205 7.55 -6.58 7.62
CA ASN A 205 8.28 -6.85 8.82
C ASN A 205 8.79 -8.30 8.93
N PHE A 206 8.04 -9.30 8.46
CA PHE A 206 8.54 -10.67 8.35
C PHE A 206 9.67 -10.80 7.32
N VAL A 207 9.56 -10.11 6.18
CA VAL A 207 10.62 -10.08 5.16
C VAL A 207 11.92 -9.51 5.73
N LEU A 208 11.83 -8.38 6.44
CA LEU A 208 13.00 -7.72 7.01
C LEU A 208 13.73 -8.59 8.05
N ASN A 209 13.01 -9.44 8.79
CA ASN A 209 13.61 -10.42 9.72
C ASN A 209 14.43 -11.49 8.98
N GLY A 210 14.11 -11.76 7.71
CA GLY A 210 14.85 -12.70 6.88
C GLY A 210 16.20 -12.19 6.39
N PHE A 211 16.46 -10.87 6.47
CA PHE A 211 17.77 -10.32 6.15
C PHE A 211 18.71 -10.48 7.36
N LYS A 212 19.90 -11.03 7.13
CA LYS A 212 20.96 -11.07 8.15
C LYS A 212 21.32 -9.63 8.52
N LYS A 213 21.39 -9.33 9.82
CA LYS A 213 21.93 -8.05 10.30
C LYS A 213 23.35 -7.92 9.75
N ILE A 214 23.57 -6.89 8.94
CA ILE A 214 24.92 -6.46 8.58
C ILE A 214 25.47 -5.90 9.89
N LYS A 215 26.33 -6.67 10.57
CA LYS A 215 27.08 -6.19 11.74
C LYS A 215 28.06 -5.12 11.29
#